data_AF-A0A957CGM9-F1
#
_entry.id   AF-A0A957CGM9-F1
#
_cell.length_a   1.000
_cell.length_b   1.000
_cell.length_c   1.000
_cell.angle_alpha   90.00
_cell.angle_beta   90.00
_cell.angle_gamma   90.00
#
_symmetry.space_group_name_H-M   'P 1'
#
loop_
_entity.id
_entity.type
_entity.pdbx_description
1 polymer ?
#
loop_
_entity_poly.entity_id
_entity_poly.type
_entity_poly.pdbx_seq_one_letter_code
_entity_poly.pdbx_strand_id
1 'polypeptide(L)'
;MSHKTHSIWRFLRTGLIVIMLAGTAVSLHAQTDDPASIPPPDSVTIPGTLQPYIGCSGEWNTTCAESMLAYDAEDDLWWGVFDVPAGSYEYKAALNGSW
;
A
#
# COMPACT_ATOMS: atom_id res chain seq x y z
N MET A 1 -43.26 -43.22 36.11
CA MET A 1 -42.73 -43.71 34.81
C MET A 1 -41.92 -42.58 34.20
N SER A 2 -40.62 -42.81 33.93
CA SER A 2 -39.80 -42.02 32.99
C SER A 2 -39.33 -40.62 33.44
N HIS A 3 -38.08 -40.17 33.32
CA HIS A 3 -36.80 -40.79 32.95
C HIS A 3 -35.68 -39.78 33.35
N LYS A 4 -34.57 -40.31 33.85
CA LYS A 4 -33.19 -39.77 33.92
C LYS A 4 -32.92 -38.42 33.22
N THR A 5 -32.67 -37.35 33.99
CA THR A 5 -32.13 -36.06 33.47
C THR A 5 -30.80 -35.62 34.09
N HIS A 6 -30.10 -36.50 34.82
CA HIS A 6 -28.79 -36.17 35.43
C HIS A 6 -27.56 -36.62 34.61
N SER A 7 -27.74 -37.25 33.45
CA SER A 7 -26.63 -37.84 32.69
C SER A 7 -26.03 -36.96 31.59
N ILE A 8 -26.57 -35.77 31.34
CA ILE A 8 -26.15 -34.94 30.20
C ILE A 8 -25.09 -33.89 30.61
N TRP A 9 -25.06 -33.51 31.90
CA TRP A 9 -24.22 -32.40 32.38
C TRP A 9 -22.82 -32.81 32.90
N ARG A 10 -22.39 -34.05 32.63
CA ARG A 10 -21.03 -34.54 33.01
C ARG A 10 -20.12 -34.79 31.82
N PHE A 11 -20.63 -34.78 30.59
CA PHE A 11 -19.81 -34.96 29.38
C PHE A 11 -19.46 -33.66 28.64
N LEU A 12 -20.06 -32.53 29.02
CA LEU A 12 -19.76 -31.23 28.40
C LEU A 12 -18.63 -30.42 29.07
N ARG A 13 -18.05 -30.90 30.18
CA ARG A 13 -16.98 -30.17 30.88
C ARG A 13 -15.55 -30.56 30.46
N THR A 14 -15.36 -31.71 29.82
CA THR A 14 -14.03 -32.18 29.41
C THR A 14 -13.75 -32.04 27.91
N GLY A 15 -14.74 -31.65 27.10
CA GLY A 15 -14.59 -31.50 25.64
C GLY A 15 -14.14 -30.10 25.17
N LEU A 16 -14.12 -29.09 26.04
CA LEU A 16 -13.91 -27.69 25.64
C LEU A 16 -12.44 -27.22 25.69
N ILE A 17 -11.49 -28.06 26.10
CA ILE A 17 -10.07 -27.64 26.26
C ILE A 17 -9.19 -28.07 25.07
N VAL A 18 -9.64 -28.96 24.18
CA VAL A 18 -8.81 -29.47 23.06
C VAL A 18 -9.02 -28.72 21.74
N ILE A 19 -10.07 -27.89 21.61
CA ILE A 19 -10.34 -27.14 20.37
C ILE A 19 -9.61 -25.76 20.32
N MET A 20 -9.04 -25.30 21.44
CA MET A 20 -8.29 -24.03 21.53
C MET A 20 -6.77 -24.17 21.28
N LEU A 21 -6.33 -25.23 20.60
CA LEU A 21 -4.94 -25.41 20.14
C LEU A 21 -4.83 -25.57 18.63
N ALA A 22 -5.91 -25.34 17.88
CA ALA A 22 -5.86 -25.09 16.44
C ALA A 22 -5.70 -23.58 16.16
N GLY A 23 -4.83 -22.93 16.93
CA GLY A 23 -4.44 -21.53 16.71
C GLY A 23 -3.94 -21.42 15.27
N THR A 24 -4.71 -20.71 14.47
CA THR A 24 -4.49 -20.44 13.05
C THR A 24 -3.01 -20.17 12.78
N ALA A 25 -2.36 -21.07 12.05
CA ALA A 25 -1.12 -20.73 11.37
C ALA A 25 -1.47 -19.65 10.34
N VAL A 26 -1.42 -18.38 10.76
CA VAL A 26 -1.43 -17.27 9.83
C VAL A 26 -0.17 -17.47 8.99
N SER A 27 -0.36 -17.89 7.74
CA SER A 27 0.74 -17.93 6.79
C SER A 27 1.16 -16.48 6.58
N LEU A 28 2.23 -16.07 7.26
CA LEU A 28 2.88 -14.79 7.04
C LEU A 28 3.57 -14.90 5.68
N HIS A 29 2.83 -14.69 4.60
CA HIS A 29 3.43 -14.46 3.30
C HIS A 29 4.09 -13.09 3.41
N ALA A 30 5.40 -13.08 3.63
CA ALA A 30 6.19 -11.91 3.28
C ALA A 30 6.02 -11.73 1.77
N GLN A 31 5.16 -10.79 1.35
CA GLN A 31 5.16 -10.32 -0.02
C GLN A 31 6.47 -9.56 -0.22
N THR A 32 7.49 -10.31 -0.65
CA THR A 32 8.60 -9.72 -1.38
C THR A 32 8.12 -9.56 -2.80
N ASP A 33 7.69 -8.36 -3.17
CA ASP A 33 7.49 -8.06 -4.58
C ASP A 33 8.86 -8.16 -5.24
N ASP A 34 9.06 -9.20 -6.07
CA ASP A 34 10.25 -9.28 -6.90
C ASP A 34 10.18 -8.10 -7.86
N PRO A 35 11.12 -7.14 -7.84
CA PRO A 35 11.08 -6.00 -8.74
C PRO A 35 11.04 -6.43 -10.22
N ALA A 36 11.53 -7.62 -10.56
CA ALA A 36 11.42 -8.17 -11.91
C ALA A 36 9.99 -8.58 -12.31
N SER A 37 9.08 -8.71 -11.35
CA SER A 37 7.68 -9.09 -11.56
C SER A 37 6.71 -7.90 -11.54
N ILE A 38 7.19 -6.70 -11.20
CA ILE A 38 6.40 -5.47 -11.26
C ILE A 38 6.71 -4.76 -12.58
N PRO A 39 5.73 -4.56 -13.48
CA PRO A 39 5.98 -3.78 -14.69
C PRO A 39 6.35 -2.34 -14.33
N PRO A 40 7.26 -1.69 -15.08
CA PRO A 40 7.56 -0.28 -14.86
C PRO A 40 6.29 0.58 -15.03
N PRO A 41 6.18 1.69 -14.30
CA PRO A 41 5.05 2.61 -14.47
C PRO A 41 5.08 3.24 -15.87
N ASP A 42 3.91 3.59 -16.40
CA ASP A 42 3.78 4.32 -17.67
C ASP A 42 4.10 5.81 -17.49
N SER A 43 3.95 6.33 -16.28
CA SER A 43 4.29 7.72 -15.94
C SER A 43 4.60 7.89 -14.46
N VAL A 44 5.45 8.87 -14.18
CA VAL A 44 5.76 9.33 -12.82
C VAL A 44 5.55 10.84 -12.76
N THR A 45 4.65 11.27 -11.87
CA THR A 45 4.42 12.69 -11.56
C THR A 45 4.98 12.99 -10.17
N ILE A 46 5.47 14.21 -9.94
CA ILE A 46 5.85 14.71 -8.61
C ILE A 46 4.77 15.66 -8.05
N PRO A 47 3.65 15.11 -7.52
CA PRO A 47 2.67 15.90 -6.80
C PRO A 47 3.21 16.42 -5.48
N GLY A 48 2.88 17.67 -5.16
CA GLY A 48 3.30 18.30 -3.91
C GLY A 48 2.99 19.79 -3.84
N THR A 49 3.47 20.41 -2.79
CA THR A 49 3.36 21.86 -2.53
C THR A 49 4.19 22.72 -3.50
N LEU A 50 5.11 22.12 -4.26
CA LEU A 50 5.90 22.83 -5.28
C LEU A 50 5.12 23.14 -6.57
N GLN A 51 4.03 22.42 -6.83
CA GLN A 51 3.33 22.41 -8.11
C GLN A 51 2.80 23.78 -8.57
N PRO A 52 2.21 24.62 -7.69
CA PRO A 52 1.80 25.98 -8.07
C PRO A 52 2.95 26.86 -8.57
N TYR A 53 4.19 26.61 -8.11
CA TYR A 53 5.37 27.40 -8.50
C TYR A 53 5.91 27.04 -9.88
N ILE A 54 5.56 25.85 -10.39
CA ILE A 54 5.98 25.34 -11.70
C ILE A 54 4.85 25.33 -12.74
N GLY A 55 3.70 25.95 -12.43
CA GLY A 55 2.63 26.18 -13.40
C GLY A 55 1.40 25.27 -13.26
N CYS A 56 1.39 24.34 -12.30
CA CYS A 56 0.20 23.53 -12.03
C CYS A 56 -0.93 24.37 -11.43
N SER A 57 -2.17 23.99 -11.69
CA SER A 57 -3.38 24.65 -11.16
C SER A 57 -3.61 24.48 -9.65
N GLY A 58 -2.84 23.64 -8.97
CA GLY A 58 -2.96 23.37 -7.55
C GLY A 58 -1.84 22.44 -7.03
N GLU A 59 -1.92 22.13 -5.75
CA GLU A 59 -1.02 21.18 -5.07
C GLU A 59 -1.55 19.75 -5.17
N TRP A 60 -0.66 18.78 -4.97
CA TRP A 60 -1.00 17.35 -4.87
C TRP A 60 -1.75 16.78 -6.10
N ASN A 61 -1.57 17.39 -7.28
CA ASN A 61 -2.17 16.97 -8.53
C ASN A 61 -1.32 15.88 -9.20
N THR A 62 -1.80 14.64 -9.18
CA THR A 62 -1.09 13.47 -9.75
C THR A 62 -1.01 13.48 -11.28
N THR A 63 -1.76 14.34 -11.96
CA THR A 63 -1.82 14.42 -13.42
C THR A 63 -1.28 15.74 -13.98
N CYS A 64 -0.64 16.58 -13.17
CA CYS A 64 -0.03 17.82 -13.64
C CYS A 64 1.19 17.53 -14.55
N ALA A 65 1.10 17.94 -15.82
CA ALA A 65 2.13 17.69 -16.83
C ALA A 65 3.45 18.40 -16.52
N GLU A 66 3.40 19.59 -15.92
CA GLU A 66 4.55 20.42 -15.57
C GLU A 66 5.44 19.75 -14.50
N SER A 67 4.89 18.81 -13.74
CA SER A 67 5.60 18.04 -12.71
C SER A 67 5.85 16.57 -13.09
N MET A 68 5.63 16.21 -14.35
CA MET A 68 5.84 14.85 -14.84
C MET A 68 7.34 14.63 -15.16
N LEU A 69 7.89 13.51 -14.70
CA LEU A 69 9.28 13.14 -14.95
C LEU A 69 9.44 12.54 -16.35
N ALA A 70 10.61 12.75 -16.96
CA ALA A 70 11.02 12.04 -18.15
C ALA A 70 11.70 10.72 -17.76
N TYR A 71 11.45 9.66 -18.52
CA TYR A 71 12.17 8.39 -18.37
C TYR A 71 13.41 8.37 -19.24
N ASP A 72 14.56 8.10 -18.63
CA ASP A 72 15.82 7.82 -19.28
C ASP A 72 16.04 6.31 -19.35
N ALA A 73 16.04 5.77 -20.56
CA ALA A 73 16.19 4.34 -20.79
C ALA A 73 17.65 3.87 -20.75
N GLU A 74 18.63 4.77 -20.87
CA GLU A 74 20.05 4.41 -20.80
C GLU A 74 20.46 4.14 -19.34
N ASP A 75 19.98 4.97 -18.43
CA ASP A 75 20.26 4.90 -16.99
C ASP A 75 19.15 4.24 -16.15
N ASP A 76 18.04 3.84 -16.79
CA ASP A 76 16.84 3.28 -16.15
C ASP A 76 16.30 4.19 -15.02
N LEU A 77 16.19 5.49 -15.30
CA LEU A 77 15.89 6.52 -14.30
C LEU A 77 14.76 7.46 -14.75
N TRP A 78 13.80 7.70 -13.86
CA TRP A 78 12.86 8.81 -14.00
C TRP A 78 13.45 10.08 -13.39
N TRP A 79 13.55 11.15 -14.18
CA TRP A 79 14.12 12.41 -13.70
C TRP A 79 13.51 13.67 -14.33
N GLY A 80 13.72 14.79 -13.66
CA GLY A 80 13.26 16.11 -14.07
C GLY A 80 13.91 17.19 -13.20
N VAL A 81 13.95 18.42 -13.70
CA VAL A 81 14.48 19.59 -12.98
C VAL A 81 13.38 20.64 -12.90
N PHE A 82 13.17 21.17 -11.70
CA PHE A 82 12.12 22.12 -11.41
C PHE A 82 12.72 23.38 -10.80
N ASP A 83 12.51 24.53 -11.44
CA ASP A 83 12.87 25.83 -10.89
C ASP A 83 11.81 26.25 -9.87
N VAL A 84 12.18 26.24 -8.58
CA VAL A 84 11.30 26.64 -7.48
C VAL A 84 11.97 27.70 -6.61
N PRO A 85 11.20 28.65 -6.02
CA PRO A 85 11.74 29.59 -5.05
C PRO A 85 12.41 28.89 -3.86
N ALA A 86 13.25 29.61 -3.11
CA ALA A 86 13.78 29.09 -1.86
C ALA A 86 12.67 28.93 -0.82
N GLY A 87 12.57 27.76 -0.19
CA GLY A 87 11.52 27.47 0.78
C GLY A 87 11.51 26.01 1.23
N SER A 88 10.47 25.66 1.97
CA SER A 88 10.18 24.28 2.37
C SER A 88 9.09 23.70 1.48
N TYR A 89 9.28 22.47 1.02
CA TYR A 89 8.35 21.78 0.13
C TYR A 89 8.14 20.34 0.58
N GLU A 90 6.92 19.87 0.41
CA GLU A 90 6.53 18.46 0.49
C GLU A 90 6.18 17.94 -0.90
N TYR A 91 6.55 16.68 -1.17
CA TYR A 91 6.26 16.00 -2.42
C TYR A 91 6.22 14.47 -2.24
N LYS A 92 5.64 13.79 -3.23
CA LYS A 92 5.71 12.33 -3.42
C LYS A 92 5.96 12.02 -4.89
N ALA A 93 6.18 10.75 -5.22
CA ALA A 93 6.06 10.24 -6.58
C ALA A 93 4.71 9.53 -6.73
N ALA A 94 3.87 9.99 -7.66
CA ALA A 94 2.63 9.33 -8.04
C ALA A 94 2.84 8.59 -9.36
N LEU A 95 2.40 7.33 -9.41
CA LEU A 95 2.53 6.49 -10.58
C LEU A 95 1.20 6.47 -11.34
N ASN A 96 1.27 6.55 -12.67
CA ASN A 96 0.11 6.35 -13.55
C ASN A 96 -1.08 7.30 -13.25
N GLY A 97 -0.79 8.51 -12.77
CA GLY A 97 -1.80 9.53 -12.50
C GLY A 97 -2.64 9.29 -11.23
N SER A 98 -2.27 8.36 -10.36
CA SER A 98 -2.99 8.06 -9.11
C SER A 98 -2.07 7.79 -7.92
N TRP A 99 -2.67 7.61 -6.74
CA TRP A 99 -2.00 7.28 -5.48
C TRP A 99 -1.91 5.78 -5.23
#